data_AF-A0A1X2IVD8-F1
#
_entry.id   AF-A0A1X2IVD8-F1
#
_cell.length_a   1.000
_cell.length_b   1.000
_cell.length_c   1.000
_cell.angle_alpha   90.00
_cell.angle_beta   90.00
_cell.angle_gamma   90.00
#
_symmetry.space_group_name_H-M   'P 1'
#
loop_
_entity.id
_entity.type
_entity.pdbx_description
1 polymer ?
#
loop_
_entity_poly.entity_id
_entity_poly.type
_entity_poly.pdbx_seq_one_letter_code
_entity_poly.pdbx_strand_id
1 'polypeptide(L)'
;MRLDPFPQLSEALGSSVSNPRVALFAIVMTKICLDRIYTYASVVNPEGALDASGNETLDILEYQHPWTGDAVYDYLTSYGAKGRVAYQSLLMYDCGFLLCRLVPLCLMVHWAFQSAPQWSRPGMFIPLAGTLVDLTENFLIWILLKTYPRRLFFLAQWTAWVIELKWAMFWAVVALVCVSGLVGIYYSFHTMLANSVLMEKDRNEKLRARRHVTDVLQRTGKTAASSSKSSDKKKQ
;
A
#
# COMPACT_ATOMS: atom_id res chain seq x y z
N MET A 1 8.16 20.97 10.20
CA MET A 1 8.95 20.07 9.32
C MET A 1 7.98 19.11 8.66
N ARG A 2 8.00 18.94 7.33
CA ARG A 2 7.15 17.96 6.63
C ARG A 2 7.84 16.60 6.69
N LEU A 3 7.09 15.52 6.92
CA LEU A 3 7.63 14.17 6.90
C LEU A 3 7.90 13.65 5.49
N ASP A 4 7.09 14.06 4.50
CA ASP A 4 7.32 13.73 3.09
C ASP A 4 8.40 14.65 2.47
N PRO A 5 9.57 14.10 2.08
CA PRO A 5 10.61 14.87 1.40
C PRO A 5 10.23 15.24 -0.04
N PHE A 6 9.30 14.53 -0.68
CA PHE A 6 8.95 14.68 -2.10
C PHE A 6 7.42 14.75 -2.32
N PRO A 7 6.73 15.77 -1.78
CA PRO A 7 5.26 15.83 -1.78
C PRO A 7 4.63 15.84 -3.17
N GLN A 8 5.25 16.50 -4.15
CA GLN A 8 4.75 16.55 -5.53
C GLN A 8 4.82 15.18 -6.21
N LEU A 9 5.90 14.44 -5.97
CA LEU A 9 6.07 13.08 -6.48
C LEU A 9 5.05 12.14 -5.85
N SER A 10 4.90 12.21 -4.52
CA SER A 10 3.89 11.42 -3.79
C SER A 10 2.49 11.72 -4.29
N GLU A 11 2.12 12.98 -4.52
CA GLU A 11 0.79 13.32 -5.02
C GLU A 11 0.53 12.80 -6.44
N ALA A 12 1.50 12.99 -7.35
CA ALA A 12 1.41 12.50 -8.72
C ALA A 12 1.33 10.95 -8.80
N LEU A 13 2.17 10.26 -8.02
CA LEU A 13 2.13 8.80 -7.91
C LEU A 13 0.81 8.34 -7.29
N GLY A 14 0.37 8.99 -6.20
CA GLY A 14 -0.89 8.69 -5.52
C GLY A 14 -2.10 8.76 -6.45
N SER A 15 -2.18 9.83 -7.25
CA SER A 15 -3.21 9.97 -8.28
C SER A 15 -3.14 8.85 -9.33
N SER A 16 -1.93 8.51 -9.78
CA SER A 16 -1.70 7.46 -10.79
C SER A 16 -2.08 6.05 -10.30
N VAL A 17 -1.67 5.69 -9.08
CA VAL A 17 -1.95 4.37 -8.48
C VAL A 17 -3.39 4.24 -8.00
N SER A 18 -4.10 5.36 -7.80
CA SER A 18 -5.53 5.36 -7.46
C SER A 18 -6.42 4.97 -8.64
N ASN A 19 -5.88 4.83 -9.86
CA ASN A 19 -6.62 4.28 -10.98
C ASN A 19 -6.93 2.78 -10.72
N PRO A 20 -8.20 2.37 -10.62
CA PRO A 20 -8.57 1.00 -10.27
C PRO A 20 -8.07 -0.04 -11.26
N ARG A 21 -7.89 0.34 -12.55
CA ARG A 21 -7.34 -0.56 -13.57
C ARG A 21 -5.87 -0.87 -13.31
N VAL A 22 -5.10 0.15 -12.90
CA VAL A 22 -3.67 0.01 -12.57
C VAL A 22 -3.51 -0.83 -11.31
N ALA A 23 -4.31 -0.56 -10.27
CA ALA A 23 -4.29 -1.33 -9.03
C ALA A 23 -4.66 -2.81 -9.26
N LEU A 24 -5.75 -3.08 -10.00
CA LEU A 24 -6.17 -4.46 -10.29
C LEU A 24 -5.12 -5.21 -11.12
N PHE A 25 -4.59 -4.56 -12.17
CA PHE A 25 -3.51 -5.14 -12.97
C PHE A 25 -2.31 -5.49 -12.11
N ALA A 26 -1.87 -4.56 -11.26
CA ALA A 26 -0.73 -4.77 -10.38
C ALA A 26 -0.95 -5.91 -9.39
N ILE A 27 -2.15 -6.05 -8.79
CA ILE A 27 -2.49 -7.16 -7.90
C ILE A 27 -2.43 -8.50 -8.64
N VAL A 28 -3.03 -8.58 -9.82
CA VAL A 28 -3.04 -9.81 -10.64
C VAL A 28 -1.62 -10.19 -11.05
N MET A 29 -0.82 -9.23 -11.52
CA MET A 29 0.57 -9.46 -11.89
C MET A 29 1.43 -9.85 -10.69
N THR A 30 1.22 -9.24 -9.52
CA THR A 30 1.89 -9.61 -8.28
C THR A 30 1.65 -11.08 -7.98
N LYS A 31 0.39 -11.56 -8.07
CA LYS A 31 0.05 -12.97 -7.86
C LYS A 31 0.73 -13.89 -8.87
N ILE A 32 0.67 -13.56 -10.16
CA ILE A 32 1.29 -14.36 -11.22
C ILE A 32 2.81 -14.47 -11.02
N CYS A 33 3.48 -13.35 -10.73
CA CYS A 33 4.92 -13.34 -10.46
C CYS A 33 5.24 -14.15 -9.21
N LEU A 34 4.45 -14.02 -8.13
CA LEU A 34 4.64 -14.78 -6.90
C LEU A 34 4.54 -16.29 -7.13
N ASP A 35 3.51 -16.76 -7.84
CA ASP A 35 3.38 -18.19 -8.19
C ASP A 35 4.63 -18.70 -8.93
N ARG A 36 5.18 -17.89 -9.85
CA ARG A 36 6.39 -18.24 -10.60
C ARG A 36 7.61 -18.26 -9.70
N ILE A 37 7.77 -17.31 -8.80
CA ILE A 37 8.87 -17.28 -7.82
C ILE A 37 8.87 -18.58 -7.01
N TYR A 38 7.73 -18.97 -6.43
CA TYR A 38 7.62 -20.23 -5.68
C TYR A 38 7.97 -21.44 -6.55
N THR A 39 7.46 -21.49 -7.78
CA THR A 39 7.75 -22.60 -8.71
C THR A 39 9.24 -22.70 -9.03
N TYR A 40 9.94 -21.57 -9.21
CA TYR A 40 11.37 -21.59 -9.49
C TYR A 40 12.20 -21.81 -8.22
N ALA A 41 11.73 -21.37 -7.05
CA ALA A 41 12.45 -21.51 -5.79
C ALA A 41 12.67 -22.98 -5.44
N SER A 42 11.65 -23.82 -5.62
CA SER A 42 11.77 -25.27 -5.43
C SER A 42 12.75 -25.93 -6.40
N VAL A 43 12.99 -25.34 -7.57
CA VAL A 43 14.00 -25.81 -8.54
C VAL A 43 15.40 -25.31 -8.18
N VAL A 44 15.52 -24.12 -7.57
CA VAL A 44 16.80 -23.56 -7.10
C VAL A 44 17.40 -24.44 -6.02
N ASN A 45 16.58 -24.81 -5.03
CA ASN A 45 16.98 -25.69 -3.95
C ASN A 45 15.96 -26.81 -3.74
N PRO A 46 16.10 -27.94 -4.45
CA PRO A 46 15.17 -29.07 -4.35
C PRO A 46 15.26 -29.82 -3.02
N GLU A 47 16.32 -29.59 -2.23
CA GLU A 47 16.48 -30.09 -0.87
C GLU A 47 16.13 -29.02 0.18
N GLY A 48 15.44 -27.95 -0.23
CA GLY A 48 15.04 -26.86 0.65
C GLY A 48 14.31 -27.37 1.89
N ALA A 49 14.55 -26.72 3.02
CA ALA A 49 13.92 -27.10 4.28
C ALA A 49 12.39 -27.18 4.13
N LEU A 50 11.79 -28.22 4.71
CA LEU A 50 10.32 -28.29 4.82
C LEU A 50 9.87 -27.47 6.02
N ASP A 51 8.75 -26.78 5.89
CA ASP A 51 8.11 -26.11 7.02
C ASP A 51 7.59 -27.16 8.04
N ALA A 52 7.10 -26.70 9.19
CA ALA A 52 6.53 -27.58 10.21
C ALA A 52 5.30 -28.39 9.73
N SER A 53 4.73 -28.04 8.58
CA SER A 53 3.60 -28.71 7.94
C SER A 53 4.02 -29.61 6.76
N GLY A 54 5.32 -29.74 6.48
CA GLY A 54 5.85 -30.55 5.39
C GLY A 54 5.81 -29.89 4.01
N ASN A 55 5.58 -28.57 3.93
CA ASN A 55 5.61 -27.84 2.66
C ASN A 55 7.02 -27.32 2.35
N GLU A 56 7.36 -27.23 1.06
CA GLU A 56 8.61 -26.64 0.58
C GLU A 56 8.72 -25.17 1.03
N THR A 57 9.79 -24.81 1.73
CA THR A 57 10.07 -23.39 2.05
C THR A 57 10.85 -22.71 0.93
N LEU A 58 10.76 -21.38 0.88
CA LEU A 58 11.61 -20.54 0.03
C LEU A 58 13.04 -20.56 0.58
N ASP A 59 13.82 -21.56 0.16
CA ASP A 59 15.22 -21.72 0.55
C ASP A 59 16.16 -21.16 -0.53
N ILE A 60 16.14 -19.83 -0.66
CA ILE A 60 16.99 -19.05 -1.58
C ILE A 60 17.87 -18.08 -0.79
N LEU A 61 18.95 -17.57 -1.40
CA LEU A 61 20.07 -16.92 -0.72
C LEU A 61 19.64 -15.80 0.23
N GLU A 62 18.64 -15.02 -0.17
CA GLU A 62 18.19 -13.84 0.56
C GLU A 62 17.54 -14.20 1.91
N TYR A 63 16.94 -15.39 2.03
CA TYR A 63 16.32 -15.87 3.27
C TYR A 63 17.32 -16.48 4.26
N GLN A 64 18.55 -16.70 3.81
CA GLN A 64 19.62 -17.28 4.62
C GLN A 64 20.44 -16.22 5.39
N HIS A 65 20.18 -14.93 5.17
CA HIS A 65 20.86 -13.81 5.85
C HIS A 65 22.40 -13.92 5.84
N PRO A 66 23.05 -14.04 4.65
CA PRO A 66 24.49 -14.13 4.57
C PRO A 66 25.15 -12.80 5.01
N TRP A 67 26.03 -12.86 6.00
CA TRP A 67 26.77 -11.70 6.49
C TRP A 67 28.09 -11.43 5.75
N THR A 68 28.63 -12.43 5.05
CA THR A 68 29.94 -12.37 4.38
C THR A 68 29.85 -12.78 2.92
N GLY A 69 30.75 -12.25 2.09
CA GLY A 69 30.85 -12.63 0.67
C GLY A 69 31.19 -14.11 0.46
N ASP A 70 31.91 -14.75 1.39
CA ASP A 70 32.18 -16.19 1.33
C ASP A 70 30.89 -17.00 1.56
N ALA A 71 30.08 -16.63 2.56
CA ALA A 71 28.79 -17.27 2.80
C ALA A 71 27.89 -17.20 1.55
N VAL A 72 27.87 -16.05 0.86
CA VAL A 72 27.16 -15.90 -0.42
C VAL A 72 27.61 -16.96 -1.43
N TYR A 73 28.91 -17.15 -1.61
CA TYR A 73 29.42 -18.15 -2.55
C TYR A 73 29.18 -19.59 -2.09
N ASP A 74 29.17 -19.86 -0.80
CA ASP A 74 28.89 -21.19 -0.26
C ASP A 74 27.45 -21.62 -0.60
N TYR A 75 26.47 -20.72 -0.44
CA TYR A 75 25.09 -20.93 -0.89
C TYR A 75 24.98 -21.03 -2.43
N LEU A 76 25.64 -20.14 -3.19
CA LEU A 76 25.60 -20.24 -4.66
C LEU A 76 26.24 -21.54 -5.18
N THR A 77 27.18 -22.10 -4.44
CA THR A 77 27.81 -23.39 -4.74
C THR A 77 26.83 -24.53 -4.51
N SER A 78 26.09 -24.51 -3.40
CA SER A 78 25.16 -25.59 -3.01
C SER A 78 24.02 -25.80 -4.02
N TYR A 79 23.53 -24.75 -4.70
CA TYR A 79 22.45 -24.87 -5.69
C TYR A 79 22.81 -25.65 -6.96
N GLY A 80 24.10 -25.92 -7.20
CA GLY A 80 24.55 -26.60 -8.42
C GLY A 80 24.27 -25.81 -9.71
N ALA A 81 24.61 -26.40 -10.87
CA ALA A 81 24.49 -25.69 -12.15
C ALA A 81 23.04 -25.42 -12.55
N LYS A 82 22.15 -26.41 -12.35
CA LYS A 82 20.72 -26.29 -12.69
C LYS A 82 20.02 -25.27 -11.78
N GLY A 83 20.27 -25.32 -10.47
CA GLY A 83 19.67 -24.38 -9.52
C GLY A 83 20.08 -22.94 -9.79
N ARG A 84 21.36 -22.68 -10.11
CA ARG A 84 21.81 -21.33 -10.51
C ARG A 84 21.12 -20.78 -11.75
N VAL A 85 20.82 -21.62 -12.75
CA VAL A 85 20.06 -21.18 -13.96
C VAL A 85 18.60 -20.92 -13.62
N ALA A 86 17.99 -21.77 -12.79
CA ALA A 86 16.63 -21.53 -12.28
C ALA A 86 16.56 -20.22 -11.48
N TYR A 87 17.61 -19.93 -10.70
CA TYR A 87 17.69 -18.71 -9.89
C TYR A 87 17.72 -17.45 -10.77
N GLN A 88 18.46 -17.47 -11.88
CA GLN A 88 18.41 -16.36 -12.84
C GLN A 88 16.99 -16.09 -13.37
N SER A 89 16.22 -17.14 -13.61
CA SER A 89 14.80 -17.01 -14.02
C SER A 89 13.94 -16.48 -12.88
N LEU A 90 14.15 -16.97 -11.65
CA LEU A 90 13.46 -16.51 -10.45
C LEU A 90 13.64 -15.00 -10.25
N LEU A 91 14.86 -14.48 -10.35
CA LEU A 91 15.16 -13.07 -10.18
C LEU A 91 14.39 -12.17 -11.17
N MET A 92 14.16 -12.64 -12.40
CA MET A 92 13.35 -11.91 -13.37
C MET A 92 11.89 -11.79 -12.93
N TYR A 93 11.31 -12.89 -12.42
CA TYR A 93 9.95 -12.86 -11.88
C TYR A 93 9.87 -12.06 -10.59
N ASP A 94 10.91 -12.08 -9.76
CA ASP A 94 10.97 -11.28 -8.54
C ASP A 94 11.01 -9.78 -8.85
N CYS A 95 11.79 -9.33 -9.84
CA CYS A 95 11.72 -7.94 -10.32
C CYS A 95 10.29 -7.54 -10.74
N GLY A 96 9.57 -8.41 -11.46
CA GLY A 96 8.17 -8.20 -11.82
C GLY A 96 7.26 -8.10 -10.60
N PHE A 97 7.41 -9.01 -9.64
CA PHE A 97 6.67 -9.02 -8.38
C PHE A 97 6.91 -7.73 -7.59
N LEU A 98 8.16 -7.30 -7.43
CA LEU A 98 8.53 -6.11 -6.68
C LEU A 98 7.90 -4.84 -7.26
N LEU A 99 7.98 -4.67 -8.58
CA LEU A 99 7.38 -3.52 -9.28
C LEU A 99 5.85 -3.52 -9.18
N CYS A 100 5.22 -4.70 -9.26
CA CYS A 100 3.77 -4.81 -9.16
C CYS A 100 3.29 -4.62 -7.73
N ARG A 101 4.00 -5.15 -6.72
CA ARG A 101 3.70 -5.01 -5.29
C ARG A 101 3.82 -3.57 -4.81
N LEU A 102 4.70 -2.77 -5.42
CA LEU A 102 4.86 -1.35 -5.09
C LEU A 102 3.54 -0.57 -5.24
N VAL A 103 2.74 -0.87 -6.26
CA VAL A 103 1.47 -0.16 -6.54
C VAL A 103 0.48 -0.24 -5.36
N PRO A 104 0.05 -1.43 -4.89
CA PRO A 104 -0.87 -1.52 -3.75
C PRO A 104 -0.26 -0.95 -2.47
N LEU A 105 1.06 -1.06 -2.25
CA LEU A 105 1.72 -0.44 -1.08
C LEU A 105 1.61 1.09 -1.13
N CYS A 106 1.95 1.70 -2.27
CA CYS A 106 1.80 3.14 -2.48
C CYS A 106 0.35 3.59 -2.33
N LEU A 107 -0.61 2.81 -2.87
CA LEU A 107 -2.03 3.10 -2.76
C LEU A 107 -2.50 3.07 -1.30
N MET A 108 -2.10 2.07 -0.52
CA MET A 108 -2.45 1.97 0.91
C MET A 108 -1.93 3.17 1.70
N VAL A 109 -0.67 3.55 1.51
CA VAL A 109 -0.08 4.71 2.19
C VAL A 109 -0.77 6.01 1.75
N HIS A 110 -1.00 6.18 0.45
CA HIS A 110 -1.68 7.37 -0.09
C HIS A 110 -3.08 7.53 0.50
N TRP A 111 -3.88 6.46 0.45
CA TRP A 111 -5.27 6.49 0.89
C TRP A 111 -5.40 6.65 2.40
N ALA A 112 -4.53 5.99 3.19
CA ALA A 112 -4.51 6.13 4.64
C ALA A 112 -4.28 7.57 5.10
N PHE A 113 -3.38 8.30 4.43
CA PHE A 113 -2.95 9.64 4.83
C PHE A 113 -3.65 10.77 4.06
N GLN A 114 -4.59 10.47 3.15
CA GLN A 114 -5.28 11.49 2.35
C GLN A 114 -6.03 12.52 3.21
N SER A 115 -6.63 12.06 4.31
CA SER A 115 -7.39 12.89 5.26
C SER A 115 -6.52 13.44 6.40
N ALA A 116 -5.26 12.97 6.51
CA ALA A 116 -4.35 13.43 7.54
C ALA A 116 -3.76 14.82 7.18
N PRO A 117 -3.39 15.65 8.17
CA PRO A 117 -2.68 16.91 7.93
C PRO A 117 -1.39 16.72 7.11
N GLN A 118 -1.06 17.68 6.24
CA GLN A 118 0.12 17.56 5.36
C GLN A 118 1.44 17.32 6.11
N TRP A 119 1.58 17.83 7.34
CA TRP A 119 2.81 17.67 8.12
C TRP A 119 3.03 16.23 8.61
N SER A 120 1.96 15.43 8.76
CA SER A 120 2.04 14.05 9.26
C SER A 120 2.07 13.00 8.14
N ARG A 121 2.09 13.40 6.87
CA ARG A 121 2.11 12.48 5.74
C ARG A 121 3.55 12.02 5.48
N PRO A 122 3.85 10.71 5.55
CA PRO A 122 5.21 10.20 5.35
C PRO A 122 5.61 10.19 3.86
N GLY A 123 4.66 10.35 2.92
CA GLY A 123 4.91 10.20 1.49
C GLY A 123 5.10 8.76 1.05
N MET A 124 5.57 8.55 -0.18
CA MET A 124 5.79 7.22 -0.77
C MET A 124 7.27 6.84 -0.87
N PHE A 125 8.19 7.63 -0.31
CA PHE A 125 9.62 7.40 -0.48
C PHE A 125 10.11 6.09 0.15
N ILE A 126 9.53 5.65 1.28
CA ILE A 126 9.92 4.40 1.96
C ILE A 126 9.65 3.17 1.09
N PRO A 127 8.42 2.92 0.57
CA PRO A 127 8.19 1.78 -0.31
C PRO A 127 8.99 1.88 -1.62
N LEU A 128 9.19 3.09 -2.17
CA LEU A 128 10.03 3.29 -3.34
C LEU A 128 11.50 2.92 -3.09
N ALA A 129 12.06 3.38 -1.97
CA ALA A 129 13.42 3.05 -1.57
C ALA A 129 13.57 1.56 -1.28
N GLY A 130 12.57 0.93 -0.65
CA GLY A 130 12.54 -0.52 -0.42
C GLY A 130 12.60 -1.29 -1.74
N THR A 131 11.74 -0.94 -2.70
CA THR A 131 11.77 -1.56 -4.05
C THR A 131 13.09 -1.31 -4.78
N LEU A 132 13.70 -0.13 -4.64
CA LEU A 132 15.02 0.14 -5.22
C LEU A 132 16.11 -0.78 -4.64
N VAL A 133 16.10 -0.98 -3.32
CA VAL A 133 17.04 -1.89 -2.64
C VAL A 133 16.80 -3.33 -3.10
N ASP A 134 15.55 -3.79 -3.15
CA ASP A 134 15.19 -5.13 -3.65
C ASP A 134 15.66 -5.34 -5.11
N LEU A 135 15.47 -4.37 -5.99
CA LEU A 135 15.93 -4.46 -7.38
C LEU A 135 17.47 -4.45 -7.50
N THR A 136 18.15 -3.69 -6.64
CA THR A 136 19.61 -3.65 -6.58
C THR A 136 20.15 -5.01 -6.14
N GLU A 137 19.54 -5.60 -5.13
CA GLU A 137 19.85 -6.94 -4.61
C GLU A 137 19.74 -7.99 -5.73
N ASN A 138 18.59 -8.05 -6.41
CA ASN A 138 18.37 -8.97 -7.53
C ASN A 138 19.40 -8.79 -8.65
N PHE A 139 19.76 -7.55 -8.96
CA PHE A 139 20.77 -7.24 -9.98
C PHE A 139 22.16 -7.74 -9.57
N LEU A 140 22.56 -7.54 -8.31
CA LEU A 140 23.84 -8.01 -7.79
C LEU A 140 23.92 -9.54 -7.80
N ILE A 141 22.88 -10.25 -7.34
CA ILE A 141 22.82 -11.71 -7.41
C ILE A 141 22.89 -12.17 -8.86
N TRP A 142 22.17 -11.52 -9.78
CA TRP A 142 22.22 -11.88 -11.19
C TRP A 142 23.64 -11.79 -11.76
N ILE A 143 24.41 -10.74 -11.43
CA ILE A 143 25.81 -10.62 -11.85
C ILE A 143 26.66 -11.76 -11.26
N LEU A 144 26.51 -12.06 -9.96
CA LEU A 144 27.25 -13.14 -9.31
C LEU A 144 26.95 -14.51 -9.98
N LEU A 145 25.68 -14.77 -10.30
CA LEU A 145 25.25 -15.99 -10.99
C LEU A 145 25.80 -16.06 -12.42
N LYS A 146 25.87 -14.93 -13.15
CA LYS A 146 26.42 -14.88 -14.51
C LYS A 146 27.93 -15.02 -14.57
N THR A 147 28.63 -14.59 -13.52
CA THR A 147 30.10 -14.64 -13.45
C THR A 147 30.61 -15.92 -12.79
N TYR A 148 29.75 -16.69 -12.13
CA TYR A 148 30.09 -17.97 -11.52
C TYR A 148 30.70 -18.95 -12.55
N PRO A 149 31.81 -19.67 -12.23
CA PRO A 149 32.42 -19.86 -10.91
C PRO A 149 33.47 -18.80 -10.51
N ARG A 150 33.69 -17.75 -11.32
CA ARG A 150 34.63 -16.70 -10.96
C ARG A 150 34.14 -15.97 -9.71
N ARG A 151 34.95 -16.00 -8.64
CA ARG A 151 34.63 -15.28 -7.39
C ARG A 151 35.02 -13.80 -7.48
N LEU A 152 34.05 -12.93 -7.22
CA LEU A 152 34.17 -11.48 -7.17
C LEU A 152 33.90 -11.03 -5.72
N PHE A 153 34.90 -11.14 -4.86
CA PHE A 153 34.76 -10.93 -3.41
C PHE A 153 34.10 -9.62 -3.02
N PHE A 154 34.50 -8.50 -3.64
CA PHE A 154 33.89 -7.19 -3.37
C PHE A 154 32.40 -7.16 -3.70
N LEU A 155 32.01 -7.74 -4.84
CA LEU A 155 30.63 -7.77 -5.28
C LEU A 155 29.78 -8.66 -4.35
N ALA A 156 30.29 -9.83 -3.97
CA ALA A 156 29.61 -10.73 -3.04
C ALA A 156 29.43 -10.11 -1.64
N GLN A 157 30.44 -9.40 -1.14
CA GLN A 157 30.31 -8.69 0.14
C GLN A 157 29.28 -7.55 0.05
N TRP A 158 29.23 -6.85 -1.09
CA TRP A 158 28.23 -5.82 -1.30
C TRP A 158 26.82 -6.42 -1.38
N THR A 159 26.65 -7.56 -2.05
CA THR A 159 25.38 -8.32 -2.08
C THR A 159 24.92 -8.68 -0.66
N ALA A 160 25.81 -9.20 0.19
CA ALA A 160 25.49 -9.52 1.59
C ALA A 160 24.94 -8.29 2.35
N TRP A 161 25.61 -7.13 2.23
CA TRP A 161 25.13 -5.91 2.87
C TRP A 161 23.79 -5.41 2.31
N VAL A 162 23.58 -5.55 1.00
CA VAL A 162 22.31 -5.15 0.36
C VAL A 162 21.18 -6.08 0.79
N ILE A 163 21.42 -7.38 0.98
CA ILE A 163 20.43 -8.33 1.53
C ILE A 163 20.01 -7.90 2.95
N GLU A 164 20.95 -7.56 3.82
CA GLU A 164 20.63 -7.08 5.17
C GLU A 164 19.86 -5.74 5.14
N LEU A 165 20.26 -4.82 4.26
CA LEU A 165 19.53 -3.57 4.06
C LEU A 165 18.10 -3.81 3.53
N LYS A 166 17.92 -4.78 2.63
CA LYS A 166 16.61 -5.21 2.13
C LYS A 166 15.72 -5.65 3.28
N TRP A 167 16.22 -6.48 4.20
CA TRP A 167 15.44 -6.91 5.36
C TRP A 167 15.10 -5.77 6.32
N ALA A 168 16.03 -4.84 6.55
CA ALA A 168 15.74 -3.63 7.33
C ALA A 168 14.64 -2.78 6.68
N MET A 169 14.71 -2.59 5.35
CA MET A 169 13.70 -1.86 4.58
C MET A 169 12.35 -2.59 4.54
N PHE A 170 12.36 -3.92 4.48
CA PHE A 170 11.16 -4.74 4.58
C PHE A 170 10.41 -4.46 5.89
N TRP A 171 11.11 -4.48 7.03
CA TRP A 171 10.52 -4.15 8.32
C TRP A 171 10.04 -2.70 8.41
N ALA A 172 10.76 -1.75 7.81
CA ALA A 172 10.32 -0.37 7.72
C ALA A 172 9.01 -0.22 6.91
N VAL A 173 8.87 -0.95 5.80
CA VAL A 173 7.64 -0.99 5.00
C VAL A 173 6.50 -1.64 5.77
N VAL A 174 6.74 -2.76 6.46
CA VAL A 174 5.73 -3.42 7.31
C VAL A 174 5.23 -2.46 8.39
N ALA A 175 6.14 -1.81 9.12
CA ALA A 175 5.79 -0.81 10.13
C ALA A 175 4.99 0.34 9.53
N LEU A 176 5.39 0.85 8.37
CA LEU A 176 4.67 1.90 7.66
C LEU A 176 3.26 1.47 7.27
N VAL A 177 3.07 0.24 6.77
CA VAL A 177 1.75 -0.30 6.41
C VAL A 177 0.86 -0.43 7.66
N CYS A 178 1.40 -0.92 8.78
CA CYS A 178 0.67 -0.97 10.05
C CYS A 178 0.23 0.42 10.52
N VAL A 179 1.15 1.38 10.53
CA VAL A 179 0.84 2.78 10.89
C VAL A 179 -0.18 3.38 9.92
N SER A 180 -0.06 3.11 8.62
CA SER A 180 -1.01 3.56 7.60
C SER A 180 -2.41 2.99 7.87
N GLY A 181 -2.51 1.70 8.21
CA GLY A 181 -3.78 1.08 8.61
C GLY A 181 -4.43 1.79 9.80
N LEU A 182 -3.67 2.04 10.87
CA LEU A 182 -4.17 2.73 12.07
C LEU A 182 -4.61 4.17 11.77
N VAL A 183 -3.80 4.92 11.00
CA VAL A 183 -4.09 6.30 10.59
C VAL A 183 -5.32 6.35 9.70
N GLY A 184 -5.40 5.47 8.70
CA GLY A 184 -6.52 5.39 7.78
C GLY A 184 -7.83 5.12 8.51
N ILE A 185 -7.83 4.18 9.46
CA ILE A 185 -8.96 3.90 10.35
C ILE A 185 -9.30 5.16 11.16
N TYR A 186 -8.35 5.72 11.90
CA TYR A 186 -8.56 6.88 12.77
C TYR A 186 -9.18 8.07 12.04
N TYR A 187 -8.57 8.53 10.93
CA TYR A 187 -9.07 9.70 10.21
C TYR A 187 -10.37 9.40 9.44
N SER A 188 -10.57 8.18 8.93
CA SER A 188 -11.83 7.82 8.29
C SER A 188 -12.98 7.85 9.28
N PHE A 189 -12.81 7.28 10.48
CA PHE A 189 -13.82 7.32 11.55
C PHE A 189 -14.12 8.76 11.98
N HIS A 190 -13.11 9.58 12.21
CA HIS A 190 -13.31 10.99 12.58
C HIS A 190 -14.01 11.79 11.48
N THR A 191 -13.68 11.54 10.21
CA THR A 191 -14.34 12.20 9.07
C THR A 191 -15.81 11.78 8.98
N MET A 192 -16.12 10.49 9.18
CA MET A 192 -17.49 9.99 9.21
C MET A 192 -18.30 10.60 10.36
N LEU A 193 -17.72 10.74 11.56
CA LEU A 193 -18.37 11.39 12.70
C LEU A 193 -18.59 12.89 12.48
N ALA A 194 -17.62 13.59 11.91
CA ALA A 194 -17.79 15.00 11.57
C ALA A 194 -18.92 15.19 10.54
N ASN A 195 -18.97 14.33 9.53
CA ASN A 195 -20.00 14.36 8.50
C ASN A 195 -21.39 14.01 9.06
N SER A 196 -21.50 13.07 10.00
CA SER A 196 -22.79 12.71 10.60
C SER A 196 -23.37 13.85 11.45
N VAL A 197 -22.52 14.54 12.23
CA VAL A 197 -22.92 15.71 13.02
C VAL A 197 -23.36 16.86 12.11
N LEU A 198 -22.64 17.11 11.02
CA LEU A 198 -23.01 18.13 10.03
C LEU A 198 -24.35 17.80 9.36
N MET A 199 -24.58 16.53 8.97
CA MET A 199 -25.86 16.11 8.41
C MET A 199 -27.02 16.28 9.39
N GLU A 200 -26.81 16.05 10.69
CA GLU A 200 -27.84 16.27 11.70
C GLU A 200 -28.17 17.76 11.86
N LYS A 201 -27.15 18.62 11.82
CA LYS A 201 -27.34 20.08 11.83
C LYS A 201 -28.16 20.54 10.62
N ASP A 202 -27.79 20.11 9.42
CA ASP A 202 -28.51 20.43 8.18
C ASP A 202 -29.95 19.90 8.20
N ARG A 203 -30.16 18.69 8.73
CA ARG A 203 -31.50 18.11 8.92
C ARG A 203 -32.34 18.97 9.86
N ASN A 204 -31.76 19.42 10.97
CA ASN A 204 -32.44 20.27 11.95
C ASN A 204 -32.77 21.66 11.38
N GLU A 205 -31.88 22.26 10.59
CA GLU A 205 -32.13 23.53 9.90
C GLU A 205 -33.26 23.40 8.88
N LYS A 206 -33.27 22.33 8.06
CA LYS A 206 -34.37 22.05 7.12
C LYS A 206 -35.71 21.85 7.84
N LEU A 207 -35.72 21.16 8.98
CA LEU A 207 -36.94 20.99 9.79
C LEU A 207 -37.44 22.33 10.37
N ARG A 208 -36.54 23.19 10.86
CA ARG A 208 -36.89 24.54 11.35
C ARG A 208 -37.49 25.40 10.24
N ALA A 209 -36.88 25.39 9.05
CA ALA A 209 -37.39 26.13 7.89
C ALA A 209 -38.80 25.66 7.49
N ARG A 210 -39.04 24.34 7.46
CA ARG A 210 -40.37 23.78 7.18
C ARG A 210 -41.41 24.22 8.21
N ARG A 211 -41.08 24.15 9.51
CA ARG A 211 -41.97 24.62 10.59
C ARG A 211 -42.30 26.10 10.45
N HIS A 212 -41.30 26.93 10.14
CA HIS A 212 -41.51 28.36 9.91
C HIS A 212 -42.49 28.63 8.75
N VAL A 213 -42.31 27.93 7.62
CA VAL A 213 -43.23 28.07 6.47
C VAL A 213 -44.65 27.61 6.83
N THR A 214 -44.81 26.48 7.51
CA THR A 214 -46.15 26.00 7.94
C THR A 214 -46.81 26.96 8.91
N ASP A 215 -46.07 27.54 9.84
CA ASP A 215 -46.60 28.51 10.82
C ASP A 215 -47.06 29.80 10.13
N VAL A 216 -46.29 30.30 9.17
CA VAL A 216 -46.67 31.47 8.35
C VAL A 216 -47.94 31.18 7.56
N LEU A 217 -48.03 30.02 6.89
CA LEU A 217 -49.23 29.62 6.14
C LEU A 217 -50.46 29.51 7.04
N GLN A 218 -50.34 28.91 8.23
CA GLN A 218 -51.44 28.82 9.18
C GLN A 218 -51.89 30.19 9.70
N ARG A 219 -50.95 31.10 9.97
CA ARG A 219 -51.28 32.48 10.38
C ARG A 219 -52.07 33.20 9.29
N THR A 220 -51.57 33.19 8.05
CA THR A 220 -52.25 33.83 6.91
C THR A 220 -53.64 33.25 6.67
N GLY A 221 -53.79 31.92 6.76
CA GLY A 221 -55.10 31.25 6.63
C GLY A 221 -56.09 31.64 7.72
N LYS A 222 -55.64 31.77 8.98
CA LYS A 222 -56.49 32.26 10.09
C LYS A 222 -56.92 33.71 9.90
N THR A 223 -56.02 34.58 9.45
CA THR A 223 -56.34 35.98 9.16
C THR A 223 -57.39 36.08 8.06
N ALA A 224 -57.24 35.33 6.96
CA ALA A 224 -58.22 35.30 5.87
C ALA A 224 -59.60 34.75 6.29
N ALA A 225 -59.64 33.71 7.13
CA ALA A 225 -60.88 33.16 7.67
C ALA A 225 -61.56 34.10 8.69
N SER A 226 -60.78 34.92 9.42
CA SER A 226 -61.33 35.93 10.33
C SER A 226 -61.89 37.14 9.58
N SER A 227 -61.28 37.54 8.46
CA SER A 227 -61.81 38.63 7.62
C SER A 227 -63.10 38.25 6.90
N SER A 228 -63.29 36.99 6.48
CA SER A 228 -64.55 36.55 5.85
C SER A 228 -65.71 36.48 6.86
N LYS A 229 -65.46 36.05 8.11
CA LYS A 229 -66.48 36.09 9.17
C LYS A 229 -66.88 37.50 9.60
N SER A 230 -65.99 38.48 9.46
CA SER A 230 -66.31 39.88 9.76
C SER A 230 -67.16 40.55 8.67
N SER A 231 -67.10 40.11 7.41
CA SER A 231 -67.94 40.68 6.34
C SER A 231 -69.39 40.20 6.38
N ASP A 232 -69.64 38.98 6.87
CA ASP A 232 -71.01 38.44 6.99
C ASP A 232 -71.81 39.07 8.13
N LYS A 233 -71.16 39.51 9.21
CA LYS A 233 -71.86 40.18 10.33
C LYS A 233 -72.32 41.62 10.05
N LYS A 234 -71.90 42.22 8.93
CA LYS A 234 -72.29 43.59 8.54
C LYS A 234 -73.50 43.66 7.60
N LYS A 235 -74.14 42.52 7.30
CA LYS A 235 -75.31 42.41 6.40
C LYS A 235 -76.63 42.09 7.11
N GLN A 236 -76.69 42.17 8.45
CA GLN A 236 -77.94 42.11 9.21
C GLN A 236 -78.32 43.49 9.72
#